data_AF-A0A438MWR5-F1
#
_entry.id   AF-A0A438MWR5-F1
#
_cell.length_a   1.000
_cell.length_b   1.000
_cell.length_c   1.000
_cell.angle_alpha   90.00
_cell.angle_beta   90.00
_cell.angle_gamma   90.00
#
_symmetry.space_group_name_H-M   'P 1'
#
loop_
_entity.id
_entity.type
_entity.pdbx_description
1 polymer ?
#
loop_
_entity_poly.entity_id
_entity_poly.type
_entity_poly.pdbx_seq_one_letter_code
_entity_poly.pdbx_strand_id
1 'polypeptide(L)'
;MTSQEQHSERPSVTLPQGVIRGIVENDQYPQPVECFLGFPYAQPPVGSLRFRPPVKVAPCSDVFDAVAYGNAPPGNQLIPPRIPLVYSEDCLSVNVFRPRPNSTHNKLLPVAVYVHGGAFNRGHSSMQNTASMVGWSEEPFIAVSFNYRVGALGFLPSTKSAEEGILNLGFQDQRLLLEWVQDNIHHFGGDKDNVTLIGLSAGAIAIGHLLLQYSDSNPGPFHRVIMESGSATSRDCRPYDSEIVERYFAEFLNETGCPPTLSTADTFTYLRELPLSRITDAQQAVFNKYRHTMQWAFRPVIDGDIIPRPPMESWRSKNFYKVPIMTGFCTNEGSLFVDRKLSEPKQFIDFVRRLLPGLPEEDIAEIDRLYPDPSTGNTVYLDGRVGSEIGAQFMRTEAVYGQYSLIAPIRQTAHLASSIPTSPPVYLYHWDVFATLHFGAAHGDSMRYETMDRVTTSLSPAQKEVASVLHAYMTSFICHQGDPNRLQGRMKDRPIWKPYTPAQPLTMILGNGNRELIGGPVGTPAELTEDTWAIEQCQFWWDRVDITRL
;
A
#
# COMPACT_ATOMS: atom_id res chain seq x y z
N MET A 1 7.67 -52.47 16.41
CA MET A 1 7.45 -52.54 14.95
C MET A 1 7.14 -51.15 14.48
N THR A 2 8.02 -50.65 13.63
CA THR A 2 8.09 -49.35 12.97
C THR A 2 6.78 -48.93 12.30
N SER A 3 6.19 -47.82 12.73
CA SER A 3 5.24 -47.07 11.91
C SER A 3 6.04 -46.03 11.12
N GLN A 4 6.27 -46.34 9.84
CA GLN A 4 6.82 -45.41 8.87
C GLN A 4 5.96 -44.14 8.84
N GLU A 5 6.49 -43.03 9.35
CA GLU A 5 6.04 -41.71 8.93
C GLU A 5 6.29 -41.63 7.42
N GLN A 6 5.22 -41.65 6.62
CA GLN A 6 5.30 -41.22 5.23
C GLN A 6 5.75 -39.75 5.27
N HIS A 7 7.04 -39.49 5.07
CA HIS A 7 7.54 -38.19 4.65
C HIS A 7 6.87 -37.86 3.32
N SER A 8 5.71 -37.18 3.34
CA SER A 8 5.18 -36.59 2.11
C SER A 8 6.21 -35.58 1.63
N GLU A 9 6.74 -35.75 0.42
CA GLU A 9 7.71 -34.82 -0.14
C GLU A 9 7.17 -33.38 -0.07
N ARG A 10 7.98 -32.47 0.46
CA ARG A 10 7.64 -31.04 0.52
C ARG A 10 7.41 -30.51 -0.89
N PRO A 11 6.46 -29.58 -1.09
CA PRO A 11 6.20 -29.04 -2.41
C PRO A 11 7.47 -28.39 -2.97
N SER A 12 7.76 -28.65 -4.24
CA SER A 12 8.93 -28.07 -4.91
C SER A 12 8.58 -27.59 -6.31
N VAL A 13 9.23 -26.51 -6.72
CA VAL A 13 9.07 -25.88 -8.04
C VAL A 13 10.45 -25.59 -8.61
N THR A 14 10.73 -26.06 -9.81
CA THR A 14 11.97 -25.76 -10.53
C THR A 14 11.81 -24.49 -11.33
N LEU A 15 12.71 -23.53 -11.08
CA LEU A 15 12.84 -22.27 -11.81
C LEU A 15 14.22 -22.20 -12.46
N PRO A 16 14.45 -21.26 -13.41
CA PRO A 16 15.81 -20.97 -13.87
C PRO A 16 16.77 -20.64 -12.73
N GLN A 17 16.29 -19.98 -11.68
CA GLN A 17 17.06 -19.58 -10.49
C GLN A 17 17.23 -20.69 -9.42
N GLY A 18 16.93 -21.95 -9.77
CA GLY A 18 17.10 -23.10 -8.87
C GLY A 18 15.78 -23.79 -8.50
N VAL A 19 15.87 -24.77 -7.59
CA VAL A 19 14.72 -25.54 -7.09
C VAL A 19 14.23 -24.91 -5.79
N ILE A 20 13.01 -24.38 -5.79
CA ILE A 20 12.40 -23.75 -4.63
C ILE A 20 11.59 -24.81 -3.88
N ARG A 21 11.98 -25.13 -2.64
CA ARG A 21 11.32 -26.14 -1.81
C ARG A 21 10.53 -25.46 -0.69
N GLY A 22 9.21 -25.51 -0.77
CA GLY A 22 8.31 -24.85 0.17
C GLY A 22 7.82 -25.72 1.33
N ILE A 23 6.75 -25.26 1.96
CA ILE A 23 6.00 -25.94 3.03
C ILE A 23 4.51 -25.96 2.69
N VAL A 24 3.74 -26.78 3.42
CA VAL A 24 2.27 -26.74 3.37
C VAL A 24 1.77 -26.14 4.68
N GLU A 25 1.03 -25.05 4.58
CA GLU A 25 0.35 -24.42 5.71
C GLU A 25 -1.09 -24.93 5.79
N ASN A 26 -1.44 -25.47 6.96
CA ASN A 26 -2.74 -26.06 7.26
C ASN A 26 -3.35 -25.40 8.51
N ASP A 27 -3.40 -24.07 8.54
CA ASP A 27 -3.97 -23.31 9.66
C ASP A 27 -5.51 -23.31 9.62
N GLN A 28 -6.09 -24.52 9.55
CA GLN A 28 -7.53 -24.85 9.44
C GLN A 28 -8.29 -23.97 8.44
N TYR A 29 -7.61 -23.60 7.36
CA TYR A 29 -8.24 -23.05 6.17
C TYR A 29 -9.17 -24.09 5.54
N PRO A 30 -10.21 -23.66 4.78
CA PRO A 30 -10.98 -24.58 3.95
C PRO A 30 -10.13 -25.42 3.00
N GLN A 31 -8.99 -24.88 2.53
CA GLN A 31 -8.05 -25.57 1.66
C GLN A 31 -6.59 -25.38 2.14
N PRO A 32 -5.74 -26.44 2.16
CA PRO A 32 -4.31 -26.33 2.37
C PRO A 32 -3.61 -25.39 1.37
N VAL A 33 -2.62 -24.65 1.84
CA VAL A 33 -1.83 -23.71 1.01
C VAL A 33 -0.38 -24.19 0.94
N GLU A 34 0.17 -24.27 -0.27
CA GLU A 34 1.60 -24.42 -0.46
C GLU A 34 2.27 -23.04 -0.42
N CYS A 35 3.22 -22.87 0.49
CA CYS A 35 3.94 -21.62 0.74
C CYS A 35 5.41 -21.78 0.35
N PHE A 36 5.89 -20.94 -0.56
CA PHE A 36 7.29 -20.83 -0.95
C PHE A 36 7.79 -19.46 -0.54
N LEU A 37 8.58 -19.38 0.52
CA LEU A 37 8.87 -18.13 1.22
C LEU A 37 10.33 -17.69 1.09
N GLY A 38 10.55 -16.38 0.98
CA GLY A 38 11.83 -15.73 1.24
C GLY A 38 12.95 -15.94 0.22
N PHE A 39 12.65 -16.50 -0.96
CA PHE A 39 13.67 -16.74 -1.98
C PHE A 39 13.91 -15.48 -2.84
N PRO A 40 15.13 -15.27 -3.38
CA PRO A 40 15.46 -14.02 -4.08
C PRO A 40 14.78 -13.92 -5.44
N TYR A 41 14.31 -12.72 -5.78
CA TYR A 41 13.94 -12.35 -7.16
C TYR A 41 14.96 -11.42 -7.82
N ALA A 42 15.87 -10.86 -7.02
CA ALA A 42 17.01 -10.05 -7.46
C ALA A 42 18.26 -10.40 -6.64
N GLN A 43 19.43 -10.02 -7.14
CA GLN A 43 20.67 -10.10 -6.35
C GLN A 43 20.57 -9.20 -5.11
N PRO A 44 21.18 -9.59 -3.97
CA PRO A 44 21.22 -8.76 -2.77
C PRO A 44 21.79 -7.37 -3.07
N PRO A 45 21.07 -6.26 -2.77
CA PRO A 45 21.53 -4.91 -3.09
C PRO A 45 22.53 -4.38 -2.05
N VAL A 46 23.56 -5.18 -1.74
CA VAL A 46 24.58 -4.93 -0.72
C VAL A 46 25.91 -4.50 -1.35
N GLY A 47 26.78 -3.87 -0.55
CA GLY A 47 28.13 -3.50 -0.99
C GLY A 47 28.10 -2.63 -2.24
N SER A 48 28.73 -3.09 -3.34
CA SER A 48 28.76 -2.37 -4.61
C SER A 48 27.40 -2.24 -5.30
N LEU A 49 26.42 -3.09 -4.95
CA LEU A 49 25.04 -3.00 -5.42
C LEU A 49 24.16 -2.09 -4.55
N ARG A 50 24.67 -1.58 -3.43
CA ARG A 50 23.96 -0.54 -2.67
C ARG A 50 23.85 0.71 -3.53
N PHE A 51 22.68 1.34 -3.52
CA PHE A 51 22.36 2.49 -4.37
C PHE A 51 22.64 2.19 -5.86
N ARG A 52 22.15 1.05 -6.34
CA ARG A 52 22.16 0.67 -7.76
C ARG A 52 20.80 0.08 -8.17
N PRO A 53 20.43 0.16 -9.46
CA PRO A 53 19.32 -0.61 -10.01
C PRO A 53 19.41 -2.10 -9.62
N PRO A 54 18.28 -2.77 -9.34
CA PRO A 54 18.31 -4.18 -8.97
C PRO A 54 18.74 -5.04 -10.15
N VAL A 55 19.40 -6.16 -9.86
CA VAL A 55 19.97 -7.07 -10.86
C VAL A 55 19.26 -8.41 -10.78
N LYS A 56 18.88 -9.01 -11.92
CA LYS A 56 18.26 -10.34 -11.97
C LYS A 56 19.16 -11.40 -11.32
N VAL A 57 18.55 -12.36 -10.65
CA VAL A 57 19.23 -13.57 -10.17
C VAL A 57 19.69 -14.37 -11.39
N ALA A 58 20.95 -14.80 -11.39
CA ALA A 58 21.48 -15.64 -12.45
C ALA A 58 20.90 -17.07 -12.34
N PRO A 59 20.72 -17.78 -13.46
CA PRO A 59 20.30 -19.17 -13.40
C PRO A 59 21.28 -20.04 -12.59
N CYS A 60 20.74 -20.94 -11.77
CA CYS A 60 21.54 -21.92 -11.03
C CYS A 60 20.76 -23.22 -10.82
N SER A 61 21.42 -24.24 -10.26
CA SER A 61 20.81 -25.54 -9.94
C SER A 61 20.69 -25.79 -8.45
N ASP A 62 20.89 -24.76 -7.63
CA ASP A 62 20.83 -24.86 -6.18
C ASP A 62 19.40 -25.10 -5.69
N VAL A 63 19.27 -25.70 -4.52
CA VAL A 63 17.98 -25.87 -3.84
C VAL A 63 17.85 -24.77 -2.79
N PHE A 64 16.80 -23.96 -2.88
CA PHE A 64 16.45 -22.96 -1.88
C PHE A 64 15.39 -23.54 -0.92
N ASP A 65 15.70 -23.56 0.38
CA ASP A 65 14.77 -24.01 1.41
C ASP A 65 13.82 -22.88 1.81
N ALA A 66 12.71 -22.77 1.08
CA ALA A 66 11.79 -21.63 1.07
C ALA A 66 10.71 -21.73 2.16
N VAL A 67 11.15 -21.87 3.43
CA VAL A 67 10.26 -22.20 4.56
C VAL A 67 9.95 -21.03 5.49
N ALA A 68 10.62 -19.89 5.31
CA ALA A 68 10.45 -18.69 6.11
C ALA A 68 10.52 -17.44 5.25
N TYR A 69 9.84 -16.37 5.67
CA TYR A 69 9.94 -15.07 5.00
C TYR A 69 11.40 -14.58 5.01
N GLY A 70 11.79 -13.92 3.92
CA GLY A 70 13.10 -13.26 3.81
C GLY A 70 13.22 -12.06 4.75
N ASN A 71 14.44 -11.53 4.88
CA ASN A 71 14.69 -10.37 5.74
C ASN A 71 13.85 -9.16 5.31
N ALA A 72 13.34 -8.41 6.29
CA ALA A 72 12.64 -7.17 6.04
C ALA A 72 13.61 -6.05 5.59
N PRO A 73 13.18 -5.16 4.69
CA PRO A 73 13.92 -3.95 4.36
C PRO A 73 14.16 -3.08 5.62
N PRO A 74 15.33 -2.44 5.78
CA PRO A 74 15.64 -1.68 7.00
C PRO A 74 14.72 -0.47 7.19
N GLY A 75 13.95 -0.46 8.28
CA GLY A 75 13.06 0.65 8.62
C GLY A 75 12.29 0.44 9.92
N ASN A 76 11.83 1.54 10.53
CA ASN A 76 11.10 1.52 11.79
C ASN A 76 9.59 1.41 11.54
N GLN A 77 8.99 0.28 11.92
CA GLN A 77 7.55 0.01 11.75
C GLN A 77 6.70 0.89 12.68
N LEU A 78 5.52 1.29 12.20
CA LEU A 78 4.53 2.04 13.01
C LEU A 78 3.67 1.11 13.87
N ILE A 79 3.41 -0.09 13.38
CA ILE A 79 2.57 -1.09 14.02
C ILE A 79 3.45 -2.31 14.29
N PRO A 80 3.31 -2.96 15.46
CA PRO A 80 4.00 -4.21 15.73
C PRO A 80 3.77 -5.23 14.60
N PRO A 81 4.83 -5.85 14.07
CA PRO A 81 4.69 -6.82 12.98
C PRO A 81 4.01 -8.10 13.49
N ARG A 82 3.30 -8.80 12.60
CA ARG A 82 2.63 -10.08 12.91
C ARG A 82 3.63 -11.18 13.31
N ILE A 83 4.81 -11.14 12.69
CA ILE A 83 5.90 -12.09 12.91
C ILE A 83 7.18 -11.35 13.29
N PRO A 84 8.11 -11.97 14.03
CA PRO A 84 9.43 -11.41 14.25
C PRO A 84 10.12 -11.07 12.93
N LEU A 85 10.76 -9.91 12.86
CA LEU A 85 11.47 -9.45 11.66
C LEU A 85 12.97 -9.41 11.92
N VAL A 86 13.73 -9.87 10.93
CA VAL A 86 15.17 -9.60 10.81
C VAL A 86 15.35 -8.56 9.72
N TYR A 87 16.01 -7.46 10.03
CA TYR A 87 16.26 -6.38 9.06
C TYR A 87 17.60 -6.59 8.36
N SER A 88 17.62 -6.45 7.04
CA SER A 88 18.84 -6.56 6.24
C SER A 88 18.71 -5.76 4.95
N GLU A 89 19.84 -5.31 4.39
CA GLU A 89 19.88 -4.81 3.00
C GLU A 89 19.60 -5.91 1.98
N ASP A 90 20.01 -7.15 2.31
CA ASP A 90 19.63 -8.34 1.55
C ASP A 90 18.17 -8.69 1.85
N CYS A 91 17.26 -7.92 1.23
CA CYS A 91 15.83 -7.98 1.46
C CYS A 91 15.01 -8.29 0.20
N LEU A 92 15.59 -8.26 -1.01
CA LEU A 92 14.88 -8.43 -2.29
C LEU A 92 14.43 -9.88 -2.54
N SER A 93 13.46 -10.29 -1.75
CA SER A 93 12.88 -11.63 -1.68
C SER A 93 11.41 -11.61 -2.06
N VAL A 94 10.95 -12.73 -2.61
CA VAL A 94 9.59 -12.99 -3.04
C VAL A 94 9.05 -14.23 -2.32
N ASN A 95 7.74 -14.24 -2.14
CA ASN A 95 6.97 -15.32 -1.57
C ASN A 95 5.84 -15.67 -2.53
N VAL A 96 5.58 -16.96 -2.74
CA VAL A 96 4.48 -17.46 -3.57
C VAL A 96 3.60 -18.38 -2.74
N PHE A 97 2.29 -18.15 -2.82
CA PHE A 97 1.26 -18.91 -2.13
C PHE A 97 0.29 -19.45 -3.16
N ARG A 98 0.05 -20.76 -3.15
CA ARG A 98 -0.93 -21.38 -4.04
C ARG A 98 -1.78 -22.40 -3.28
N PRO A 99 -3.04 -22.61 -3.67
CA PRO A 99 -3.80 -23.75 -3.16
C PRO A 99 -3.06 -25.03 -3.54
N ARG A 100 -3.11 -26.04 -2.68
CA ARG A 100 -2.53 -27.35 -3.01
C ARG A 100 -3.11 -27.85 -4.35
N PRO A 101 -2.27 -28.18 -5.35
CA PRO A 101 -2.77 -28.58 -6.65
C PRO A 101 -3.62 -29.85 -6.54
N ASN A 102 -4.86 -29.80 -7.03
CA ASN A 102 -5.63 -31.01 -7.30
C ASN A 102 -5.26 -31.51 -8.70
N SER A 103 -5.08 -32.83 -8.83
CA SER A 103 -4.68 -33.51 -10.09
C SER A 103 -5.60 -33.29 -11.28
N THR A 104 -6.72 -32.59 -11.10
CA THR A 104 -7.75 -32.27 -12.10
C THR A 104 -7.65 -30.85 -12.68
N HIS A 105 -6.82 -29.96 -12.13
CA HIS A 105 -6.71 -28.58 -12.61
C HIS A 105 -5.54 -28.39 -13.59
N ASN A 106 -5.81 -28.54 -14.89
CA ASN A 106 -4.86 -28.22 -15.97
C ASN A 106 -4.88 -26.74 -16.42
N LYS A 107 -5.68 -25.87 -15.76
CA LYS A 107 -5.82 -24.46 -16.13
C LYS A 107 -4.93 -23.59 -15.25
N LEU A 108 -4.22 -22.64 -15.86
CA LEU A 108 -3.49 -21.61 -15.13
C LEU A 108 -4.46 -20.75 -14.30
N LEU A 109 -4.00 -20.35 -13.11
CA LEU A 109 -4.79 -19.63 -12.12
C LEU A 109 -4.56 -18.11 -12.20
N PRO A 110 -5.58 -17.27 -11.91
CA PRO A 110 -5.38 -15.84 -11.70
C PRO A 110 -4.26 -15.58 -10.69
N VAL A 111 -3.52 -14.48 -10.87
CA VAL A 111 -2.40 -14.11 -9.99
C VAL A 111 -2.72 -12.80 -9.28
N ALA A 112 -2.52 -12.76 -7.96
CA ALA A 112 -2.57 -11.54 -7.16
C ALA A 112 -1.16 -11.19 -6.66
N VAL A 113 -0.70 -9.96 -6.84
CA VAL A 113 0.61 -9.49 -6.35
C VAL A 113 0.38 -8.40 -5.31
N TYR A 114 0.73 -8.69 -4.06
CA TYR A 114 0.62 -7.76 -2.95
C TYR A 114 1.87 -6.86 -2.84
N VAL A 115 1.65 -5.56 -2.99
CA VAL A 115 2.65 -4.50 -2.80
C VAL A 115 2.44 -3.88 -1.41
N HIS A 116 3.36 -4.14 -0.49
CA HIS A 116 3.20 -3.68 0.88
C HIS A 116 3.26 -2.15 1.02
N GLY A 117 2.58 -1.62 2.03
CA GLY A 117 2.64 -0.21 2.41
C GLY A 117 3.88 0.14 3.23
N GLY A 118 3.78 1.23 4.01
CA GLY A 118 4.84 1.66 4.91
C GLY A 118 5.51 2.98 4.53
N ALA A 119 4.75 3.90 3.92
CA ALA A 119 5.21 5.26 3.65
C ALA A 119 6.49 5.35 2.79
N PHE A 120 6.86 4.29 2.07
CA PHE A 120 8.16 4.15 1.39
C PHE A 120 9.38 4.21 2.32
N ASN A 121 9.21 4.06 3.65
CA ASN A 121 10.26 4.19 4.67
C ASN A 121 10.40 2.97 5.58
N ARG A 122 9.51 1.98 5.40
CA ARG A 122 9.31 0.77 6.21
C ARG A 122 8.36 -0.14 5.43
N GLY A 123 7.91 -1.22 6.06
CA GLY A 123 7.06 -2.24 5.45
C GLY A 123 7.84 -3.51 5.12
N HIS A 124 7.10 -4.59 4.91
CA HIS A 124 7.64 -5.92 4.62
C HIS A 124 6.59 -6.83 3.99
N SER A 125 7.05 -7.84 3.26
CA SER A 125 6.25 -8.80 2.49
C SER A 125 5.30 -9.67 3.31
N SER A 126 5.56 -9.78 4.62
CA SER A 126 4.69 -10.51 5.55
C SER A 126 3.63 -9.62 6.21
N MET A 127 3.47 -8.34 5.87
CA MET A 127 2.44 -7.49 6.49
C MET A 127 1.03 -8.04 6.28
N GLN A 128 0.70 -8.46 5.05
CA GLN A 128 -0.56 -9.11 4.72
C GLN A 128 -0.45 -10.62 5.00
N ASN A 129 -1.48 -11.21 5.62
CA ASN A 129 -1.54 -12.66 5.81
C ASN A 129 -1.97 -13.36 4.51
N THR A 130 -1.03 -13.42 3.56
CA THR A 130 -1.29 -13.83 2.18
C THR A 130 -1.71 -15.31 2.09
N ALA A 131 -1.12 -16.18 2.91
CA ALA A 131 -1.52 -17.59 3.00
C ALA A 131 -2.99 -17.72 3.43
N SER A 132 -3.41 -16.96 4.44
CA SER A 132 -4.82 -16.93 4.88
C SER A 132 -5.75 -16.46 3.75
N MET A 133 -5.38 -15.43 2.99
CA MET A 133 -6.16 -14.97 1.84
C MET A 133 -6.35 -16.08 0.80
N VAL A 134 -5.29 -16.81 0.44
CA VAL A 134 -5.39 -17.93 -0.52
C VAL A 134 -6.20 -19.08 0.06
N GLY A 135 -5.96 -19.47 1.32
CA GLY A 135 -6.60 -20.62 1.96
C GLY A 135 -8.10 -20.46 2.19
N TRP A 136 -8.56 -19.22 2.40
CA TRP A 136 -9.98 -18.91 2.57
C TRP A 136 -10.74 -18.67 1.26
N SER A 137 -10.04 -18.54 0.13
CA SER A 137 -10.68 -18.29 -1.15
C SER A 137 -11.52 -19.48 -1.61
N GLU A 138 -12.71 -19.20 -2.13
CA GLU A 138 -13.62 -20.23 -2.65
C GLU A 138 -13.29 -20.64 -4.08
N GLU A 139 -12.62 -19.76 -4.82
CA GLU A 139 -12.01 -20.07 -6.12
C GLU A 139 -10.49 -19.95 -6.05
N PRO A 140 -9.76 -20.84 -6.74
CA PRO A 140 -8.31 -20.87 -6.65
C PRO A 140 -7.67 -19.67 -7.38
N PHE A 141 -6.70 -19.05 -6.73
CA PHE A 141 -5.77 -18.08 -7.32
C PHE A 141 -4.38 -18.26 -6.69
N ILE A 142 -3.34 -17.73 -7.35
CA ILE A 142 -1.98 -17.68 -6.80
C ILE A 142 -1.72 -16.28 -6.27
N ALA A 143 -1.15 -16.18 -5.08
CA ALA A 143 -0.73 -14.91 -4.52
C ALA A 143 0.79 -14.81 -4.45
N VAL A 144 1.30 -13.61 -4.66
CA VAL A 144 2.71 -13.24 -4.56
C VAL A 144 2.82 -12.08 -3.58
N SER A 145 3.70 -12.20 -2.59
CA SER A 145 4.11 -11.05 -1.77
C SER A 145 5.62 -10.91 -1.80
N PHE A 146 6.14 -9.70 -1.68
CA PHE A 146 7.56 -9.45 -1.88
C PHE A 146 8.01 -8.21 -1.13
N ASN A 147 9.32 -8.09 -0.96
CA ASN A 147 9.96 -6.91 -0.38
C ASN A 147 10.56 -6.06 -1.50
N TYR A 148 10.53 -4.74 -1.34
CA TYR A 148 11.29 -3.79 -2.15
C TYR A 148 12.07 -2.83 -1.24
N ARG A 149 13.12 -2.17 -1.74
CA ARG A 149 13.89 -1.23 -0.91
C ARG A 149 13.03 -0.03 -0.49
N VAL A 150 13.21 0.40 0.75
CA VAL A 150 12.52 1.53 1.37
C VAL A 150 13.53 2.51 1.96
N GLY A 151 13.05 3.66 2.40
CA GLY A 151 13.83 4.70 3.04
C GLY A 151 14.93 5.23 2.11
N ALA A 152 16.07 5.59 2.66
CA ALA A 152 17.19 6.11 1.85
C ALA A 152 17.69 5.09 0.82
N LEU A 153 17.65 3.79 1.14
CA LEU A 153 18.14 2.74 0.24
C LEU A 153 17.27 2.56 -1.02
N GLY A 154 15.98 2.91 -0.94
CA GLY A 154 15.04 2.80 -2.06
C GLY A 154 14.62 4.13 -2.68
N PHE A 155 14.65 5.22 -1.91
CA PHE A 155 14.05 6.50 -2.26
C PHE A 155 14.88 7.67 -1.71
N LEU A 156 16.14 7.80 -2.14
CA LEU A 156 17.01 8.94 -1.84
C LEU A 156 17.11 9.86 -3.07
N PRO A 157 16.16 10.78 -3.30
CA PRO A 157 16.18 11.65 -4.46
C PRO A 157 17.08 12.88 -4.27
N SER A 158 17.74 13.29 -5.35
CA SER A 158 18.45 14.57 -5.53
C SER A 158 18.94 14.67 -6.98
N THR A 159 19.49 15.81 -7.36
CA THR A 159 20.20 16.02 -8.63
C THR A 159 21.37 15.03 -8.77
N LYS A 160 22.15 14.83 -7.69
CA LYS A 160 23.23 13.83 -7.67
C LYS A 160 22.68 12.40 -7.88
N SER A 161 21.53 12.10 -7.29
CA SER A 161 20.88 10.79 -7.44
C SER A 161 20.35 10.56 -8.86
N ALA A 162 19.89 11.63 -9.53
CA ALA A 162 19.53 11.62 -10.95
C ALA A 162 20.75 11.36 -11.84
N GLU A 163 21.85 12.07 -11.60
CA GLU A 163 23.12 11.90 -12.33
C GLU A 163 23.71 10.49 -12.18
N GLU A 164 23.60 9.87 -10.99
CA GLU A 164 24.05 8.49 -10.74
C GLU A 164 23.05 7.44 -11.29
N GLY A 165 21.85 7.84 -11.71
CA GLY A 165 20.82 6.95 -12.25
C GLY A 165 20.11 6.10 -11.21
N ILE A 166 19.92 6.64 -10.00
CA ILE A 166 19.39 5.90 -8.83
C ILE A 166 18.09 6.49 -8.26
N LEU A 167 17.35 7.26 -9.05
CA LEU A 167 16.02 7.70 -8.62
C LEU A 167 15.07 6.51 -8.52
N ASN A 168 14.18 6.55 -7.53
CA ASN A 168 13.09 5.59 -7.34
C ASN A 168 13.52 4.11 -7.37
N LEU A 169 14.67 3.75 -6.80
CA LEU A 169 15.16 2.37 -6.74
C LEU A 169 14.13 1.37 -6.20
N GLY A 170 13.34 1.77 -5.19
CA GLY A 170 12.26 0.94 -4.67
C GLY A 170 11.17 0.64 -5.70
N PHE A 171 10.92 1.53 -6.67
CA PHE A 171 10.05 1.21 -7.82
C PHE A 171 10.76 0.37 -8.88
N GLN A 172 12.06 0.55 -9.08
CA GLN A 172 12.82 -0.34 -9.96
C GLN A 172 12.80 -1.78 -9.43
N ASP A 173 12.84 -1.97 -8.11
CA ASP A 173 12.68 -3.27 -7.45
C ASP A 173 11.30 -3.88 -7.72
N GLN A 174 10.24 -3.07 -7.69
CA GLN A 174 8.88 -3.50 -8.00
C GLN A 174 8.73 -3.85 -9.50
N ARG A 175 9.30 -3.05 -10.40
CA ARG A 175 9.34 -3.35 -11.84
C ARG A 175 10.04 -4.68 -12.11
N LEU A 176 11.19 -4.92 -11.48
CA LEU A 176 11.91 -6.18 -11.62
C LEU A 176 11.13 -7.38 -11.08
N LEU A 177 10.39 -7.22 -9.97
CA LEU A 177 9.50 -8.26 -9.50
C LEU A 177 8.39 -8.54 -10.51
N LEU A 178 7.75 -7.52 -11.09
CA LEU A 178 6.70 -7.74 -12.08
C LEU A 178 7.23 -8.46 -13.33
N GLU A 179 8.45 -8.16 -13.76
CA GLU A 179 9.16 -8.96 -14.75
C GLU A 179 9.37 -10.40 -14.29
N TRP A 180 9.80 -10.61 -13.04
CA TRP A 180 9.96 -11.94 -12.46
C TRP A 180 8.64 -12.72 -12.46
N VAL A 181 7.51 -12.09 -12.14
CA VAL A 181 6.18 -12.70 -12.21
C VAL A 181 5.86 -13.12 -13.64
N GLN A 182 6.08 -12.25 -14.62
CA GLN A 182 5.85 -12.55 -16.03
C GLN A 182 6.72 -13.73 -16.52
N ASP A 183 7.97 -13.78 -16.08
CA ASP A 183 8.94 -14.80 -16.48
C ASP A 183 8.69 -16.15 -15.76
N ASN A 184 8.19 -16.17 -14.52
CA ASN A 184 8.28 -17.36 -13.66
C ASN A 184 6.95 -17.88 -13.09
N ILE A 185 5.87 -17.08 -13.02
CA ILE A 185 4.69 -17.46 -12.22
C ILE A 185 3.97 -18.70 -12.77
N HIS A 186 4.12 -18.98 -14.06
CA HIS A 186 3.55 -20.15 -14.72
C HIS A 186 4.14 -21.48 -14.18
N HIS A 187 5.37 -21.49 -13.68
CA HIS A 187 5.96 -22.66 -13.00
C HIS A 187 5.22 -23.00 -11.70
N PHE A 188 4.60 -22.00 -11.07
CA PHE A 188 3.75 -22.19 -9.89
C PHE A 188 2.30 -22.53 -10.25
N GLY A 189 1.94 -22.49 -11.54
CA GLY A 189 0.57 -22.70 -12.05
C GLY A 189 -0.21 -21.41 -12.27
N GLY A 190 0.45 -20.25 -12.28
CA GLY A 190 -0.17 -18.94 -12.42
C GLY A 190 -0.26 -18.47 -13.86
N ASP A 191 -1.30 -17.71 -14.16
CA ASP A 191 -1.54 -17.07 -15.43
C ASP A 191 -0.95 -15.65 -15.44
N LYS A 192 0.17 -15.49 -16.14
CA LYS A 192 0.85 -14.20 -16.28
C LYS A 192 0.02 -13.16 -17.06
N ASP A 193 -0.97 -13.61 -17.83
CA ASP A 193 -1.89 -12.75 -18.58
C ASP A 193 -3.17 -12.45 -17.77
N ASN A 194 -3.18 -12.78 -16.47
CA ASN A 194 -4.29 -12.56 -15.56
C ASN A 194 -3.85 -12.11 -14.16
N VAL A 195 -3.03 -11.05 -14.13
CA VAL A 195 -2.41 -10.49 -12.92
C VAL A 195 -3.23 -9.33 -12.34
N THR A 196 -3.49 -9.35 -11.04
CA THR A 196 -4.09 -8.28 -10.25
C THR A 196 -3.06 -7.74 -9.27
N LEU A 197 -2.81 -6.43 -9.25
CA LEU A 197 -2.00 -5.81 -8.20
C LEU A 197 -2.90 -5.44 -7.02
N ILE A 198 -2.46 -5.71 -5.80
CA ILE A 198 -3.14 -5.33 -4.56
C ILE A 198 -2.14 -4.54 -3.74
N GLY A 199 -2.50 -3.35 -3.27
CA GLY A 199 -1.59 -2.56 -2.47
C GLY A 199 -2.32 -1.74 -1.43
N LEU A 200 -1.65 -1.60 -0.29
CA LEU A 200 -2.12 -0.79 0.83
C LEU A 200 -1.22 0.44 0.98
N SER A 201 -1.80 1.61 1.21
CA SER A 201 -1.05 2.82 1.57
C SER A 201 -0.01 3.17 0.51
N ALA A 202 1.28 3.27 0.87
CA ALA A 202 2.38 3.44 -0.08
C ALA A 202 2.40 2.39 -1.22
N GLY A 203 1.91 1.17 -0.97
CA GLY A 203 1.73 0.16 -2.03
C GLY A 203 0.62 0.53 -3.02
N ALA A 204 -0.50 1.08 -2.53
CA ALA A 204 -1.56 1.63 -3.40
C ALA A 204 -1.06 2.86 -4.18
N ILE A 205 -0.25 3.72 -3.56
CA ILE A 205 0.38 4.86 -4.24
C ILE A 205 1.32 4.37 -5.35
N ALA A 206 2.13 3.34 -5.08
CA ALA A 206 3.01 2.73 -6.07
C ALA A 206 2.23 2.16 -7.26
N ILE A 207 1.15 1.42 -6.99
CA ILE A 207 0.23 0.91 -8.02
C ILE A 207 -0.38 2.06 -8.82
N GLY A 208 -0.76 3.15 -8.15
CA GLY A 208 -1.23 4.36 -8.82
C GLY A 208 -0.20 4.91 -9.81
N HIS A 209 1.07 5.01 -9.43
CA HIS A 209 2.12 5.45 -10.35
C HIS A 209 2.35 4.46 -11.51
N LEU A 210 2.33 3.14 -11.26
CA LEU A 210 2.39 2.13 -12.33
C LEU A 210 1.21 2.28 -13.30
N LEU A 211 0.00 2.53 -12.80
CA LEU A 211 -1.19 2.78 -13.62
C LEU A 211 -0.99 3.97 -14.58
N LEU A 212 -0.31 5.03 -14.12
CA LEU A 212 -0.02 6.23 -14.90
C LEU A 212 1.22 6.11 -15.80
N GLN A 213 2.09 5.14 -15.55
CA GLN A 213 3.27 4.85 -16.37
C GLN A 213 2.88 4.14 -17.68
N TYR A 214 1.91 3.24 -17.61
CA TYR A 214 1.43 2.44 -18.73
C TYR A 214 0.21 3.08 -19.42
N SER A 215 -0.15 2.57 -20.60
CA SER A 215 -1.35 2.98 -21.34
C SER A 215 -1.88 1.84 -22.20
N ASP A 216 -3.02 1.99 -22.84
CA ASP A 216 -3.56 0.93 -23.71
C ASP A 216 -2.66 0.66 -24.92
N SER A 217 -1.85 1.64 -25.35
CA SER A 217 -0.85 1.49 -26.41
C SER A 217 0.52 1.02 -25.90
N ASN A 218 0.74 1.03 -24.58
CA ASN A 218 1.93 0.52 -23.91
C ASN A 218 1.48 -0.22 -22.63
N PRO A 219 0.89 -1.42 -22.77
CA PRO A 219 0.25 -2.10 -21.67
C PRO A 219 1.28 -2.55 -20.62
N GLY A 220 0.87 -2.49 -19.34
CA GLY A 220 1.66 -2.99 -18.22
C GLY A 220 1.53 -4.51 -18.03
N PRO A 221 2.38 -5.11 -17.19
CA PRO A 221 2.37 -6.56 -16.89
C PRO A 221 1.25 -6.96 -15.89
N PHE A 222 0.17 -6.18 -15.82
CA PHE A 222 -0.96 -6.39 -14.91
C PHE A 222 -2.27 -6.03 -15.60
N HIS A 223 -3.38 -6.56 -15.11
CA HIS A 223 -4.66 -6.50 -15.82
C HIS A 223 -5.75 -5.84 -14.97
N ARG A 224 -5.51 -5.66 -13.66
CA ARG A 224 -6.42 -5.09 -12.66
C ARG A 224 -5.64 -4.56 -11.48
N VAL A 225 -6.27 -3.65 -10.74
CA VAL A 225 -5.68 -3.09 -9.52
C VAL A 225 -6.69 -2.99 -8.39
N ILE A 226 -6.23 -3.30 -7.18
CA ILE A 226 -6.89 -3.02 -5.92
C ILE A 226 -5.98 -2.06 -5.14
N MET A 227 -6.48 -0.85 -4.90
CA MET A 227 -5.74 0.25 -4.25
C MET A 227 -6.44 0.63 -2.95
N GLU A 228 -5.93 0.12 -1.84
CA GLU A 228 -6.44 0.39 -0.50
C GLU A 228 -5.73 1.58 0.13
N SER A 229 -6.47 2.63 0.47
CA SER A 229 -5.96 3.82 1.17
C SER A 229 -4.76 4.47 0.49
N GLY A 230 -4.79 4.63 -0.84
CA GLY A 230 -3.79 5.38 -1.59
C GLY A 230 -4.10 5.51 -3.08
N SER A 231 -3.43 6.45 -3.74
CA SER A 231 -3.56 6.72 -5.17
C SER A 231 -2.33 7.47 -5.70
N ALA A 232 -2.22 7.66 -7.02
CA ALA A 232 -1.10 8.38 -7.62
C ALA A 232 -1.03 9.88 -7.25
N THR A 233 -2.15 10.48 -6.84
CA THR A 233 -2.23 11.89 -6.41
C THR A 233 -2.28 12.03 -4.89
N SER A 234 -2.03 10.93 -4.16
CA SER A 234 -1.89 10.94 -2.70
C SER A 234 -0.52 11.47 -2.29
N ARG A 235 -0.54 12.42 -1.34
CA ARG A 235 0.66 13.16 -0.88
C ARG A 235 1.36 13.91 -2.03
N ASP A 236 2.42 14.64 -1.70
CA ASP A 236 3.16 15.42 -2.68
C ASP A 236 4.05 14.52 -3.57
N CYS A 237 4.12 14.86 -4.85
CA CYS A 237 4.95 14.18 -5.84
C CYS A 237 5.77 15.24 -6.58
N ARG A 238 6.98 15.47 -6.09
CA ARG A 238 7.83 16.60 -6.49
C ARG A 238 8.88 16.18 -7.52
N PRO A 239 9.42 17.14 -8.29
CA PRO A 239 10.67 16.96 -9.01
C PRO A 239 11.83 16.58 -8.06
N TYR A 240 12.75 15.76 -8.56
CA TYR A 240 13.91 15.29 -7.81
C TYR A 240 14.87 16.42 -7.40
N ASP A 241 14.81 17.57 -8.06
CA ASP A 241 15.66 18.75 -7.88
C ASP A 241 14.95 19.89 -7.12
N SER A 242 13.75 19.64 -6.58
CA SER A 242 13.05 20.62 -5.75
C SER A 242 13.85 20.98 -4.50
N GLU A 243 13.79 22.25 -4.07
CA GLU A 243 14.61 22.77 -2.96
C GLU A 243 14.50 21.93 -1.67
N ILE A 244 13.29 21.47 -1.36
CA ILE A 244 13.03 20.64 -0.18
C ILE A 244 13.65 19.25 -0.29
N VAL A 245 13.68 18.67 -1.50
CA VAL A 245 14.31 17.37 -1.76
C VAL A 245 15.83 17.47 -1.65
N GLU A 246 16.43 18.50 -2.25
CA GLU A 246 17.88 18.76 -2.12
C GLU A 246 18.29 18.99 -0.68
N ARG A 247 17.46 19.67 0.10
CA ARG A 247 17.67 19.87 1.55
C ARG A 247 17.70 18.54 2.29
N TYR A 248 16.76 17.63 2.03
CA TYR A 248 16.75 16.31 2.66
C TYR A 248 17.98 15.48 2.32
N PHE A 249 18.43 15.54 1.06
CA PHE A 249 19.64 14.86 0.62
C PHE A 249 20.88 15.42 1.34
N ALA A 250 21.02 16.75 1.42
CA ALA A 250 22.13 17.39 2.13
C ALA A 250 22.14 17.04 3.64
N GLU A 251 20.97 17.01 4.28
CA GLU A 251 20.84 16.58 5.67
C GLU A 251 21.22 15.11 5.87
N PHE A 252 20.80 14.23 4.96
CA PHE A 252 21.22 12.83 4.97
C PHE A 252 22.74 12.66 4.79
N LEU A 253 23.37 13.42 3.89
CA LEU A 253 24.83 13.43 3.76
C LEU A 253 25.52 13.90 5.05
N ASN A 254 24.97 14.92 5.70
CA ASN A 254 25.50 15.40 6.98
C ASN A 254 25.40 14.32 8.09
N GLU A 255 24.26 13.64 8.21
CA GLU A 255 24.08 12.56 9.20
C GLU A 255 24.98 11.33 8.93
N THR A 256 25.25 11.05 7.66
CA THR A 256 26.21 9.99 7.29
C THR A 256 27.67 10.39 7.47
N GLY A 257 27.96 11.69 7.56
CA GLY A 257 29.33 12.23 7.58
C GLY A 257 29.97 12.31 6.20
N CYS A 258 29.18 12.18 5.13
CA CYS A 258 29.66 12.32 3.75
C CYS A 258 30.00 13.79 3.46
N PRO A 259 31.23 14.12 3.03
CA PRO A 259 31.59 15.50 2.72
C PRO A 259 30.71 16.07 1.59
N PRO A 260 30.09 17.25 1.76
CA PRO A 260 29.15 17.81 0.78
C PRO A 260 29.83 18.27 -0.52
N THR A 261 31.15 18.40 -0.51
CA THR A 261 31.96 18.85 -1.65
C THR A 261 32.36 17.73 -2.61
N LEU A 262 32.04 16.47 -2.30
CA LEU A 262 32.37 15.34 -3.17
C LEU A 262 31.64 15.44 -4.52
N SER A 263 32.30 14.92 -5.57
CA SER A 263 31.64 14.69 -6.86
C SER A 263 30.48 13.70 -6.68
N THR A 264 29.58 13.59 -7.66
CA THR A 264 28.47 12.63 -7.60
C THR A 264 28.97 11.20 -7.45
N ALA A 265 29.96 10.80 -8.27
CA ALA A 265 30.55 9.47 -8.21
C ALA A 265 31.22 9.19 -6.85
N ASP A 266 31.96 10.15 -6.31
CA ASP A 266 32.63 9.99 -5.01
C ASP A 266 31.63 9.95 -3.85
N THR A 267 30.53 10.71 -3.95
CA THR A 267 29.43 10.69 -2.96
C THR A 267 28.87 9.27 -2.82
N PHE A 268 28.49 8.64 -3.94
CA PHE A 268 27.93 7.30 -3.88
C PHE A 268 28.96 6.20 -3.62
N THR A 269 30.23 6.42 -3.96
CA THR A 269 31.32 5.54 -3.54
C THR A 269 31.45 5.54 -2.01
N TYR A 270 31.49 6.73 -1.40
CA TYR A 270 31.51 6.89 0.05
C TYR A 270 30.30 6.21 0.72
N LEU A 271 29.09 6.45 0.22
CA LEU A 271 27.87 5.88 0.79
C LEU A 271 27.79 4.34 0.67
N ARG A 272 28.39 3.75 -0.36
CA ARG A 272 28.48 2.28 -0.54
C ARG A 272 29.44 1.62 0.45
N GLU A 273 30.47 2.33 0.89
CA GLU A 273 31.48 1.82 1.84
C GLU A 273 31.03 1.89 3.30
N LEU A 274 30.00 2.68 3.62
CA LEU A 274 29.51 2.81 4.99
C LEU A 274 28.92 1.50 5.55
N PRO A 275 29.03 1.24 6.86
CA PRO A 275 28.22 0.22 7.51
C PRO A 275 26.73 0.51 7.34
N LEU A 276 25.89 -0.54 7.21
CA LEU A 276 24.44 -0.38 7.11
C LEU A 276 23.87 0.46 8.27
N SER A 277 24.35 0.25 9.49
CA SER A 277 23.90 1.00 10.67
C SER A 277 24.02 2.52 10.48
N ARG A 278 25.09 3.01 9.84
CA ARG A 278 25.27 4.44 9.57
C ARG A 278 24.24 4.99 8.59
N ILE A 279 23.86 4.20 7.58
CA ILE A 279 22.81 4.56 6.63
C ILE A 279 21.44 4.58 7.34
N THR A 280 21.14 3.56 8.14
CA THR A 280 19.85 3.47 8.84
C THR A 280 19.71 4.52 9.95
N ASP A 281 20.78 4.85 10.66
CA ASP A 281 20.76 5.90 11.68
C ASP A 281 20.52 7.26 11.03
N ALA A 282 21.21 7.55 9.92
CA ALA A 282 21.03 8.78 9.15
C ALA A 282 19.61 8.90 8.58
N GLN A 283 19.08 7.82 7.99
CA GLN A 283 17.70 7.84 7.51
C GLN A 283 16.72 8.12 8.67
N GLN A 284 16.95 7.52 9.84
CA GLN A 284 16.04 7.65 10.96
C GLN A 284 16.07 9.07 11.55
N ALA A 285 17.25 9.68 11.62
CA ALA A 285 17.42 11.07 12.06
C ALA A 285 16.63 12.03 11.16
N VAL A 286 16.84 11.93 9.83
CA VAL A 286 16.14 12.79 8.85
C VAL A 286 14.63 12.51 8.87
N PHE A 287 14.20 11.25 8.87
CA PHE A 287 12.77 10.91 8.93
C PHE A 287 12.11 11.48 10.19
N ASN A 288 12.75 11.34 11.36
CA ASN A 288 12.20 11.83 12.63
C ASN A 288 12.05 13.35 12.66
N LYS A 289 12.97 14.09 12.03
CA LYS A 289 12.90 15.55 11.94
C LYS A 289 11.63 16.04 11.24
N TYR A 290 11.19 15.32 10.20
CA TYR A 290 10.02 15.70 9.39
C TYR A 290 8.76 14.88 9.66
N ARG A 291 8.81 13.91 10.60
CA ARG A 291 7.68 13.01 10.85
C ARG A 291 6.40 13.76 11.23
N HIS A 292 6.52 14.85 12.00
CA HIS A 292 5.39 15.63 12.53
C HIS A 292 4.85 16.68 11.55
N THR A 293 5.62 17.04 10.52
CA THR A 293 5.14 17.89 9.42
C THR A 293 4.53 17.07 8.28
N MET A 294 4.66 15.73 8.34
CA MET A 294 4.22 14.79 7.30
C MET A 294 4.91 14.98 5.94
N GLN A 295 5.99 15.75 5.91
CA GLN A 295 6.86 15.99 4.75
C GLN A 295 8.03 14.98 4.77
N TRP A 296 7.71 13.69 4.71
CA TRP A 296 8.71 12.63 4.86
C TRP A 296 9.76 12.67 3.73
N ALA A 297 11.03 12.57 4.12
CA ALA A 297 12.17 12.82 3.24
C ALA A 297 12.34 11.80 2.11
N PHE A 298 12.29 10.51 2.46
CA PHE A 298 12.50 9.44 1.49
C PHE A 298 11.17 9.07 0.85
N ARG A 299 11.00 9.42 -0.42
CA ARG A 299 9.75 9.31 -1.16
C ARG A 299 9.97 9.21 -2.67
N PRO A 300 8.98 8.73 -3.43
CA PRO A 300 8.99 8.82 -4.88
C PRO A 300 9.07 10.26 -5.38
N VAL A 301 9.75 10.46 -6.50
CA VAL A 301 9.86 11.75 -7.20
C VAL A 301 9.58 11.59 -8.69
N ILE A 302 9.23 12.69 -9.34
CA ILE A 302 9.10 12.74 -10.81
C ILE A 302 10.50 12.52 -11.40
N ASP A 303 10.69 11.40 -12.09
CA ASP A 303 11.99 10.95 -12.63
C ASP A 303 12.03 10.91 -14.17
N GLY A 304 10.89 11.10 -14.83
CA GLY A 304 10.79 11.02 -16.29
C GLY A 304 10.74 9.58 -16.85
N ASP A 305 10.77 8.55 -16.00
CA ASP A 305 10.65 7.12 -16.35
C ASP A 305 9.42 6.50 -15.66
N ILE A 306 9.54 6.10 -14.40
CA ILE A 306 8.45 5.45 -13.66
C ILE A 306 7.38 6.45 -13.26
N ILE A 307 7.79 7.65 -12.86
CA ILE A 307 6.89 8.79 -12.69
C ILE A 307 7.25 9.78 -13.80
N PRO A 308 6.64 9.64 -15.00
CA PRO A 308 7.06 10.38 -16.17
C PRO A 308 6.73 11.88 -16.11
N ARG A 309 5.78 12.27 -15.25
CA ARG A 309 5.23 13.65 -15.13
C ARG A 309 4.41 13.79 -13.85
N PRO A 310 3.97 15.01 -13.48
CA PRO A 310 3.00 15.19 -12.41
C PRO A 310 1.76 14.31 -12.61
N PRO A 311 1.34 13.52 -11.60
CA PRO A 311 0.24 12.55 -11.75
C PRO A 311 -1.07 13.12 -12.32
N MET A 312 -1.40 14.37 -11.96
CA MET A 312 -2.58 15.05 -12.51
C MET A 312 -2.54 15.27 -14.02
N GLU A 313 -1.36 15.42 -14.61
CA GLU A 313 -1.24 15.55 -16.07
C GLU A 313 -1.60 14.25 -16.79
N SER A 314 -1.22 13.09 -16.25
CA SER A 314 -1.62 11.79 -16.82
C SER A 314 -3.14 11.60 -16.76
N TRP A 315 -3.78 12.00 -15.66
CA TRP A 315 -5.24 11.99 -15.57
C TRP A 315 -5.90 12.94 -16.56
N ARG A 316 -5.48 14.21 -16.62
CA ARG A 316 -6.02 15.23 -17.53
C ARG A 316 -5.88 14.85 -19.00
N SER A 317 -4.74 14.26 -19.36
CA SER A 317 -4.46 13.76 -20.72
C SER A 317 -5.10 12.41 -21.02
N LYS A 318 -5.74 11.76 -20.04
CA LYS A 318 -6.30 10.40 -20.15
C LYS A 318 -5.28 9.35 -20.58
N ASN A 319 -3.99 9.63 -20.36
CA ASN A 319 -2.88 8.77 -20.69
C ASN A 319 -2.49 7.94 -19.46
N PHE A 320 -3.28 6.89 -19.23
CA PHE A 320 -3.06 5.88 -18.21
C PHE A 320 -3.61 4.55 -18.72
N TYR A 321 -3.21 3.46 -18.07
CA TYR A 321 -3.62 2.12 -18.46
C TYR A 321 -5.04 1.81 -17.96
N LYS A 322 -5.96 1.52 -18.88
CA LYS A 322 -7.38 1.32 -18.53
C LYS A 322 -7.63 -0.13 -18.17
N VAL A 323 -7.58 -0.41 -16.88
CA VAL A 323 -7.88 -1.70 -16.27
C VAL A 323 -8.99 -1.55 -15.22
N PRO A 324 -9.72 -2.62 -14.85
CA PRO A 324 -10.64 -2.59 -13.72
C PRO A 324 -9.93 -2.12 -12.44
N ILE A 325 -10.62 -1.27 -11.66
CA ILE A 325 -10.09 -0.68 -10.43
C ILE A 325 -11.04 -0.99 -9.27
N MET A 326 -10.51 -1.54 -8.18
CA MET A 326 -11.14 -1.47 -6.86
C MET A 326 -10.32 -0.51 -6.00
N THR A 327 -10.95 0.46 -5.37
CA THR A 327 -10.24 1.44 -4.53
C THR A 327 -11.09 1.88 -3.36
N GLY A 328 -10.47 2.36 -2.29
CA GLY A 328 -11.24 2.83 -1.15
C GLY A 328 -10.39 3.37 -0.01
N PHE A 329 -11.07 3.88 1.00
CA PHE A 329 -10.49 4.58 2.12
C PHE A 329 -11.17 4.22 3.44
N CYS A 330 -10.48 4.47 4.54
CA CYS A 330 -11.01 4.34 5.91
C CYS A 330 -11.62 5.65 6.41
N THR A 331 -12.63 5.60 7.29
CA THR A 331 -13.25 6.82 7.86
C THR A 331 -12.23 7.74 8.52
N ASN A 332 -11.28 7.17 9.27
CA ASN A 332 -10.28 7.88 10.07
C ASN A 332 -8.87 7.67 9.50
N GLU A 333 -8.69 7.91 8.19
CA GLU A 333 -7.37 7.79 7.53
C GLU A 333 -6.25 8.55 8.25
N GLY A 334 -6.56 9.70 8.86
CA GLY A 334 -5.55 10.56 9.46
C GLY A 334 -5.15 10.18 10.89
N SER A 335 -5.90 9.31 11.56
CA SER A 335 -5.83 9.16 13.02
C SER A 335 -4.51 8.58 13.51
N LEU A 336 -3.83 7.75 12.70
CA LEU A 336 -2.51 7.19 13.01
C LEU A 336 -1.35 8.19 12.83
N PHE A 337 -1.61 9.31 12.19
CA PHE A 337 -0.58 10.20 11.67
C PHE A 337 -0.49 11.53 12.42
N VAL A 338 -1.62 11.99 12.93
CA VAL A 338 -1.75 13.27 13.62
C VAL A 338 -1.54 13.08 15.13
N ASP A 339 -1.00 14.12 15.79
CA ASP A 339 -0.89 14.12 17.24
C ASP A 339 -2.30 14.13 17.88
N ARG A 340 -2.60 13.08 18.65
CA ARG A 340 -3.88 12.93 19.35
C ARG A 340 -4.13 13.99 20.43
N LYS A 341 -3.08 14.67 20.91
CA LYS A 341 -3.15 15.62 22.03
C LYS A 341 -3.49 17.05 21.62
N LEU A 342 -3.73 17.34 20.34
CA LEU A 342 -4.06 18.69 19.89
C LEU A 342 -5.41 19.14 20.46
N SER A 343 -5.41 20.19 21.28
CA SER A 343 -6.56 20.67 22.05
C SER A 343 -6.97 22.11 21.74
N GLU A 344 -6.04 22.94 21.26
CA GLU A 344 -6.27 24.37 21.04
C GLU A 344 -6.50 24.70 19.57
N PRO A 345 -7.48 25.57 19.22
CA PRO A 345 -7.79 25.89 17.82
C PRO A 345 -6.58 26.38 17.01
N LYS A 346 -5.68 27.13 17.64
CA LYS A 346 -4.43 27.58 17.03
C LYS A 346 -3.54 26.41 16.56
N GLN A 347 -3.52 25.30 17.27
CA GLN A 347 -2.70 24.14 16.91
C GLN A 347 -3.16 23.48 15.61
N PHE A 348 -4.45 23.51 15.30
CA PHE A 348 -4.99 23.05 14.02
C PHE A 348 -4.47 23.92 12.86
N ILE A 349 -4.56 25.25 12.99
CA ILE A 349 -4.05 26.17 11.97
C ILE A 349 -2.52 26.04 11.81
N ASP A 350 -1.79 25.93 12.91
CA ASP A 350 -0.33 25.71 12.87
C ASP A 350 0.03 24.34 12.28
N PHE A 351 -0.84 23.33 12.40
CA PHE A 351 -0.69 22.06 11.69
C PHE A 351 -0.86 22.24 10.18
N VAL A 352 -1.93 22.90 9.73
CA VAL A 352 -2.19 23.16 8.30
C VAL A 352 -1.04 23.95 7.67
N ARG A 353 -0.56 25.03 8.31
CA ARG A 353 0.58 25.81 7.83
C ARG A 353 1.87 25.01 7.74
N ARG A 354 2.11 24.08 8.68
CA ARG A 354 3.28 23.19 8.63
C ARG A 354 3.16 22.13 7.55
N LEU A 355 1.95 21.61 7.33
CA LEU A 355 1.68 20.63 6.30
C LEU A 355 1.86 21.24 4.90
N LEU A 356 1.32 22.45 4.70
CA LEU A 356 1.26 23.17 3.42
C LEU A 356 1.77 24.62 3.58
N PRO A 357 3.10 24.84 3.66
CA PRO A 357 3.66 26.16 3.95
C PRO A 357 3.44 27.21 2.85
N GLY A 358 3.10 26.78 1.63
CA GLY A 358 2.83 27.67 0.49
C GLY A 358 1.35 27.98 0.28
N LEU A 359 0.46 27.55 1.16
CA LEU A 359 -0.99 27.72 0.97
C LEU A 359 -1.41 29.18 1.25
N PRO A 360 -2.22 29.83 0.39
CA PRO A 360 -2.72 31.17 0.62
C PRO A 360 -3.55 31.29 1.91
N GLU A 361 -3.54 32.45 2.56
CA GLU A 361 -4.32 32.66 3.79
C GLU A 361 -5.84 32.57 3.55
N GLU A 362 -6.34 32.89 2.35
CA GLU A 362 -7.74 32.65 1.99
C GLU A 362 -8.11 31.15 2.00
N ASP A 363 -7.20 30.28 1.58
CA ASP A 363 -7.39 28.84 1.58
C ASP A 363 -7.26 28.27 3.00
N ILE A 364 -6.39 28.84 3.84
CA ILE A 364 -6.32 28.49 5.27
C ILE A 364 -7.63 28.87 5.97
N ALA A 365 -8.19 30.05 5.68
CA ALA A 365 -9.48 30.48 6.22
C ALA A 365 -10.62 29.57 5.75
N GLU A 366 -10.60 29.16 4.48
CA GLU A 366 -11.57 28.24 3.93
C GLU A 366 -11.47 26.84 4.56
N ILE A 367 -10.25 26.35 4.84
CA ILE A 367 -10.04 25.12 5.63
C ILE A 367 -10.65 25.28 7.02
N ASP A 368 -10.39 26.36 7.74
CA ASP A 368 -10.98 26.54 9.08
C ASP A 368 -12.52 26.57 9.05
N ARG A 369 -13.12 27.09 7.97
CA ARG A 369 -14.57 27.03 7.72
C ARG A 369 -15.07 25.61 7.43
N LEU A 370 -14.36 24.86 6.58
CA LEU A 370 -14.72 23.49 6.18
C LEU A 370 -14.53 22.47 7.30
N TYR A 371 -13.65 22.78 8.26
CA TYR A 371 -13.31 21.99 9.42
C TYR A 371 -13.59 22.77 10.72
N PRO A 372 -14.87 23.12 11.00
CA PRO A 372 -15.22 24.04 12.07
C PRO A 372 -14.77 23.55 13.44
N ASP A 373 -14.33 24.50 14.25
CA ASP A 373 -13.75 24.28 15.56
C ASP A 373 -14.74 23.55 16.52
N PRO A 374 -14.39 22.37 17.04
CA PRO A 374 -15.19 21.62 18.01
C PRO A 374 -15.44 22.34 19.33
N SER A 375 -14.62 23.33 19.70
CA SER A 375 -14.87 24.14 20.90
C SER A 375 -16.17 24.95 20.84
N THR A 376 -16.71 25.17 19.64
CA THR A 376 -17.96 25.91 19.42
C THR A 376 -19.23 25.09 19.71
N GLY A 377 -19.11 23.77 19.86
CA GLY A 377 -20.20 22.88 20.29
C GLY A 377 -21.23 22.48 19.22
N ASN A 378 -21.13 22.98 17.98
CA ASN A 378 -22.04 22.61 16.88
C ASN A 378 -21.27 22.20 15.61
N THR A 379 -20.65 21.02 15.65
CA THR A 379 -19.87 20.50 14.51
C THR A 379 -19.81 18.97 14.52
N VAL A 380 -19.69 18.39 13.32
CA VAL A 380 -19.43 16.96 13.09
C VAL A 380 -18.06 16.51 13.59
N TYR A 381 -17.16 17.46 13.90
CA TYR A 381 -15.82 17.19 14.42
C TYR A 381 -15.74 17.19 15.95
N LEU A 382 -16.89 17.19 16.64
CA LEU A 382 -16.95 16.88 18.06
C LEU A 382 -16.52 15.44 18.28
N ASP A 383 -15.36 15.28 18.91
CA ASP A 383 -14.77 13.96 19.12
C ASP A 383 -15.51 13.21 20.24
N GLY A 384 -16.21 12.15 19.86
CA GLY A 384 -16.87 11.25 20.81
C GLY A 384 -15.91 10.29 21.52
N ARG A 385 -14.63 10.25 21.14
CA ARG A 385 -13.62 9.39 21.76
C ARG A 385 -13.27 9.93 23.15
N VAL A 386 -13.35 9.07 24.16
CA VAL A 386 -13.17 9.45 25.57
C VAL A 386 -11.73 9.25 26.04
N GLY A 387 -11.25 10.13 26.92
CA GLY A 387 -9.98 9.99 27.65
C GLY A 387 -9.10 11.24 27.60
N SER A 388 -8.23 11.42 28.60
CA SER A 388 -7.34 12.59 28.72
C SER A 388 -6.26 12.68 27.64
N GLU A 389 -6.18 11.70 26.74
CA GLU A 389 -5.21 11.65 25.65
C GLU A 389 -5.75 12.20 24.33
N ILE A 390 -7.06 12.42 24.22
CA ILE A 390 -7.70 12.95 23.00
C ILE A 390 -8.00 14.43 23.21
N GLY A 391 -7.24 15.27 22.52
CA GLY A 391 -7.46 16.72 22.52
C GLY A 391 -8.65 17.08 21.63
N ALA A 392 -9.36 18.17 21.99
CA ALA A 392 -10.58 18.60 21.30
C ALA A 392 -10.40 18.79 19.78
N GLN A 393 -9.19 19.12 19.31
CA GLN A 393 -8.91 19.42 17.90
C GLN A 393 -8.51 18.21 17.09
N PHE A 394 -8.31 17.06 17.73
CA PHE A 394 -7.77 15.87 17.08
C PHE A 394 -8.64 15.41 15.90
N MET A 395 -9.96 15.26 16.10
CA MET A 395 -10.87 14.78 15.05
C MET A 395 -10.89 15.66 13.79
N ARG A 396 -10.90 16.99 13.93
CA ARG A 396 -10.80 17.84 12.73
C ARG A 396 -9.41 17.82 12.10
N THR A 397 -8.36 17.63 12.91
CA THR A 397 -6.98 17.59 12.40
C THR A 397 -6.69 16.28 11.66
N GLU A 398 -7.16 15.13 12.15
CA GLU A 398 -7.03 13.87 11.43
C GLU A 398 -7.93 13.84 10.19
N ALA A 399 -9.13 14.44 10.23
CA ALA A 399 -10.00 14.57 9.07
C ALA A 399 -9.36 15.41 7.97
N VAL A 400 -8.81 16.60 8.28
CA VAL A 400 -8.15 17.45 7.27
C VAL A 400 -6.96 16.72 6.64
N TYR A 401 -6.13 16.04 7.44
CA TYR A 401 -4.98 15.32 6.93
C TYR A 401 -5.37 14.11 6.07
N GLY A 402 -6.33 13.30 6.54
CA GLY A 402 -6.82 12.11 5.85
C GLY A 402 -7.52 12.47 4.53
N GLN A 403 -8.30 13.54 4.52
CA GLN A 403 -8.99 14.02 3.33
C GLN A 403 -8.02 14.62 2.31
N TYR A 404 -7.09 15.46 2.75
CA TYR A 404 -6.02 15.99 1.91
C TYR A 404 -5.15 14.88 1.32
N SER A 405 -4.63 13.97 2.15
CA SER A 405 -3.56 13.05 1.73
C SER A 405 -4.06 11.80 1.01
N LEU A 406 -5.26 11.32 1.35
CA LEU A 406 -5.73 9.98 0.96
C LEU A 406 -7.13 10.01 0.33
N ILE A 407 -8.16 10.44 1.05
CA ILE A 407 -9.56 10.27 0.62
C ILE A 407 -9.87 11.06 -0.66
N ALA A 408 -9.55 12.36 -0.73
CA ALA A 408 -9.83 13.16 -1.92
C ALA A 408 -9.07 12.63 -3.16
N PRO A 409 -7.78 12.27 -3.09
CA PRO A 409 -7.06 11.58 -4.16
C PRO A 409 -7.67 10.25 -4.62
N ILE A 410 -8.15 9.43 -3.69
CA ILE A 410 -8.81 8.15 -3.99
C ILE A 410 -10.11 8.38 -4.76
N ARG A 411 -10.94 9.31 -4.29
CA ARG A 411 -12.17 9.72 -5.00
C ARG A 411 -11.89 10.33 -6.36
N GLN A 412 -10.86 11.17 -6.45
CA GLN A 412 -10.41 11.73 -7.71
C GLN A 412 -10.00 10.64 -8.70
N THR A 413 -9.28 9.61 -8.25
CA THR A 413 -8.95 8.45 -9.07
C THR A 413 -10.21 7.72 -9.53
N ALA A 414 -11.15 7.45 -8.62
CA ALA A 414 -12.39 6.76 -8.97
C ALA A 414 -13.20 7.52 -10.02
N HIS A 415 -13.32 8.84 -9.85
CA HIS A 415 -14.04 9.71 -10.77
C HIS A 415 -13.33 9.86 -12.12
N LEU A 416 -12.03 10.16 -12.15
CA LEU A 416 -11.29 10.40 -13.39
C LEU A 416 -11.20 9.11 -14.22
N ALA A 417 -10.94 7.96 -13.58
CA ALA A 417 -10.88 6.67 -14.27
C ALA A 417 -12.22 6.24 -14.87
N SER A 418 -13.34 6.48 -14.16
CA SER A 418 -14.70 6.13 -14.60
C SER A 418 -15.35 7.17 -15.53
N SER A 419 -14.77 8.37 -15.66
CA SER A 419 -15.30 9.44 -16.52
C SER A 419 -15.16 9.17 -18.03
N ILE A 420 -14.40 8.14 -18.41
CA ILE A 420 -14.18 7.74 -19.80
C ILE A 420 -15.18 6.61 -20.12
N PRO A 421 -16.13 6.79 -21.06
CA PRO A 421 -17.17 5.79 -21.32
C PRO A 421 -16.68 4.39 -21.69
N THR A 422 -15.47 4.27 -22.22
CA THR A 422 -14.84 3.01 -22.62
C THR A 422 -13.93 2.42 -21.54
N SER A 423 -13.77 3.09 -20.39
CA SER A 423 -12.95 2.55 -19.30
C SER A 423 -13.62 1.33 -18.67
N PRO A 424 -12.82 0.34 -18.22
CA PRO A 424 -13.31 -0.73 -17.36
C PRO A 424 -13.93 -0.21 -16.06
N PRO A 425 -14.70 -1.05 -15.35
CA PRO A 425 -15.43 -0.61 -14.16
C PRO A 425 -14.48 -0.22 -13.03
N VAL A 426 -14.94 0.77 -12.26
CA VAL A 426 -14.30 1.25 -11.03
C VAL A 426 -15.24 0.97 -9.87
N TYR A 427 -14.73 0.43 -8.77
CA TYR A 427 -15.50 0.14 -7.56
C TYR A 427 -14.88 0.90 -6.38
N LEU A 428 -15.68 1.76 -5.74
CA LEU A 428 -15.27 2.56 -4.59
C LEU A 428 -15.82 1.97 -3.29
N TYR A 429 -14.99 1.84 -2.26
CA TYR A 429 -15.45 1.49 -0.90
C TYR A 429 -15.03 2.52 0.15
N HIS A 430 -15.79 2.52 1.24
CA HIS A 430 -15.55 3.28 2.47
C HIS A 430 -15.59 2.31 3.65
N TRP A 431 -14.44 2.16 4.32
CA TRP A 431 -14.30 1.30 5.49
C TRP A 431 -14.67 2.04 6.78
N ASP A 432 -15.66 1.53 7.52
CA ASP A 432 -16.19 2.16 8.74
C ASP A 432 -16.23 1.23 9.98
N VAL A 433 -15.45 0.16 10.00
CA VAL A 433 -15.31 -0.66 11.23
C VAL A 433 -14.39 0.05 12.22
N PHE A 434 -14.93 0.51 13.35
CA PHE A 434 -14.12 1.13 14.40
C PHE A 434 -13.41 0.06 15.23
N ALA A 435 -12.10 -0.07 15.03
CA ALA A 435 -11.29 -1.06 15.70
C ALA A 435 -10.83 -0.65 17.10
N THR A 436 -10.63 0.66 17.33
CA THR A 436 -10.10 1.16 18.61
C THR A 436 -10.74 2.47 19.05
N LEU A 437 -10.76 2.71 20.36
CA LEU A 437 -11.25 3.96 20.95
C LEU A 437 -10.44 5.18 20.51
N HIS A 438 -9.15 5.03 20.22
CA HIS A 438 -8.29 6.17 19.91
C HIS A 438 -8.23 6.49 18.41
N PHE A 439 -8.30 5.47 17.56
CA PHE A 439 -8.03 5.64 16.13
C PHE A 439 -9.26 5.44 15.23
N GLY A 440 -10.40 5.00 15.78
CA GLY A 440 -11.63 4.80 15.01
C GLY A 440 -11.47 3.68 13.98
N ALA A 441 -11.97 3.92 12.75
CA ALA A 441 -11.71 3.09 11.58
C ALA A 441 -10.45 3.62 10.87
N ALA A 442 -9.29 3.16 11.34
CA ALA A 442 -7.99 3.76 11.07
C ALA A 442 -7.38 3.28 9.75
N HIS A 443 -6.39 4.03 9.26
CA HIS A 443 -5.62 3.70 8.07
C HIS A 443 -5.06 2.27 8.12
N GLY A 444 -5.45 1.44 7.15
CA GLY A 444 -4.99 0.05 7.00
C GLY A 444 -5.74 -0.99 7.84
N ASP A 445 -6.81 -0.61 8.54
CA ASP A 445 -7.62 -1.56 9.32
C ASP A 445 -8.24 -2.66 8.43
N SER A 446 -8.55 -2.36 7.15
CA SER A 446 -9.15 -3.33 6.21
C SER A 446 -8.24 -4.54 5.91
N MET A 447 -6.92 -4.38 5.96
CA MET A 447 -5.92 -5.38 5.53
C MET A 447 -6.08 -6.76 6.22
N ARG A 448 -6.51 -6.77 7.49
CA ARG A 448 -6.72 -8.04 8.21
C ARG A 448 -8.05 -8.71 7.86
N TYR A 449 -9.03 -7.94 7.40
CA TYR A 449 -10.37 -8.43 7.05
C TYR A 449 -10.36 -9.03 5.65
N GLU A 450 -9.69 -8.40 4.68
CA GLU A 450 -9.55 -8.93 3.31
C GLU A 450 -8.87 -10.31 3.26
N THR A 451 -8.03 -10.64 4.24
CA THR A 451 -7.29 -11.90 4.31
C THR A 451 -7.95 -12.95 5.18
N MET A 452 -9.11 -12.65 5.76
CA MET A 452 -9.78 -13.53 6.73
C MET A 452 -8.87 -13.92 7.90
N ASP A 453 -7.99 -13.00 8.34
CA ASP A 453 -7.03 -13.27 9.41
C ASP A 453 -7.77 -13.70 10.69
N ARG A 454 -7.31 -14.77 11.33
CA ARG A 454 -7.89 -15.32 12.58
C ARG A 454 -7.89 -14.30 13.71
N VAL A 455 -6.90 -13.41 13.77
CA VAL A 455 -6.83 -12.34 14.79
C VAL A 455 -8.06 -11.42 14.70
N THR A 456 -8.64 -11.28 13.51
CA THR A 456 -9.86 -10.49 13.30
C THR A 456 -11.11 -11.37 13.35
N THR A 457 -11.12 -12.48 12.61
CA THR A 457 -12.33 -13.32 12.45
C THR A 457 -12.71 -14.11 13.70
N SER A 458 -11.84 -14.19 14.71
CA SER A 458 -12.15 -14.80 16.01
C SER A 458 -12.72 -13.83 17.05
N LEU A 459 -12.72 -12.51 16.78
CA LEU A 459 -13.18 -11.50 17.74
C LEU A 459 -14.69 -11.56 17.98
N SER A 460 -15.48 -11.66 16.92
CA SER A 460 -16.94 -11.83 17.01
C SER A 460 -17.53 -12.38 15.70
N PRO A 461 -18.77 -12.91 15.71
CA PRO A 461 -19.47 -13.28 14.49
C PRO A 461 -19.62 -12.11 13.49
N ALA A 462 -19.87 -10.89 13.98
CA ALA A 462 -20.03 -9.72 13.13
C ALA A 462 -18.71 -9.28 12.48
N GLN A 463 -17.60 -9.34 13.22
CA GLN A 463 -16.25 -9.12 12.68
C GLN A 463 -15.92 -10.11 11.56
N LYS A 464 -16.24 -11.39 11.80
CA LYS A 464 -16.09 -12.44 10.79
C LYS A 464 -16.97 -12.22 9.57
N GLU A 465 -18.18 -11.72 9.75
CA GLU A 465 -19.10 -11.42 8.66
C GLU A 465 -18.56 -10.28 7.77
N VAL A 466 -18.12 -9.16 8.34
CA VAL A 466 -17.51 -8.06 7.57
C VAL A 466 -16.27 -8.54 6.81
N ALA A 467 -15.41 -9.33 7.47
CA ALA A 467 -14.24 -9.93 6.82
C ALA A 467 -14.64 -10.84 5.66
N SER A 468 -15.66 -11.68 5.85
CA SER A 468 -16.15 -12.60 4.82
C SER A 468 -16.71 -11.85 3.61
N VAL A 469 -17.39 -10.72 3.83
CA VAL A 469 -17.93 -9.89 2.75
C VAL A 469 -16.81 -9.24 1.95
N LEU A 470 -15.87 -8.56 2.60
CA LEU A 470 -14.74 -7.92 1.92
C LEU A 470 -13.89 -8.95 1.15
N HIS A 471 -13.54 -10.05 1.81
CA HIS A 471 -12.80 -11.16 1.21
C HIS A 471 -13.49 -11.72 -0.05
N ALA A 472 -14.81 -11.91 -0.01
CA ALA A 472 -15.57 -12.42 -1.14
C ALA A 472 -15.57 -11.44 -2.33
N TYR A 473 -15.67 -10.13 -2.10
CA TYR A 473 -15.56 -9.15 -3.18
C TYR A 473 -14.16 -9.12 -3.81
N MET A 474 -13.11 -9.15 -2.99
CA MET A 474 -11.73 -9.07 -3.48
C MET A 474 -11.32 -10.33 -4.25
N THR A 475 -11.65 -11.51 -3.73
CA THR A 475 -11.39 -12.78 -4.42
C THR A 475 -12.24 -12.91 -5.69
N SER A 476 -13.48 -12.44 -5.69
CA SER A 476 -14.27 -12.34 -6.92
C SER A 476 -13.58 -11.45 -7.94
N PHE A 477 -13.13 -10.26 -7.54
CA PHE A 477 -12.47 -9.30 -8.42
C PHE A 477 -11.19 -9.87 -9.06
N ILE A 478 -10.40 -10.61 -8.27
CA ILE A 478 -9.19 -11.32 -8.74
C ILE A 478 -9.54 -12.43 -9.73
N CYS A 479 -10.50 -13.29 -9.38
CA CYS A 479 -10.81 -14.50 -10.16
C CYS A 479 -11.67 -14.22 -11.40
N HIS A 480 -12.53 -13.20 -11.35
CA HIS A 480 -13.58 -12.94 -12.34
C HIS A 480 -13.41 -11.63 -13.09
N GLN A 481 -12.21 -11.44 -13.62
CA GLN A 481 -11.92 -10.36 -14.56
C GLN A 481 -12.24 -8.94 -14.04
N GLY A 482 -12.22 -8.73 -12.73
CA GLY A 482 -12.50 -7.42 -12.12
C GLY A 482 -13.96 -7.21 -11.75
N ASP A 483 -14.79 -8.25 -11.79
CA ASP A 483 -16.16 -8.20 -11.27
C ASP A 483 -16.20 -8.72 -9.82
N PRO A 484 -16.50 -7.85 -8.83
CA PRO A 484 -16.54 -8.24 -7.42
C PRO A 484 -17.78 -9.10 -7.07
N ASN A 485 -18.74 -9.26 -7.97
CA ASN A 485 -20.04 -9.88 -7.69
C ASN A 485 -20.20 -11.33 -8.16
N ARG A 486 -19.28 -11.83 -9.00
CA ARG A 486 -19.41 -13.15 -9.63
C ARG A 486 -19.29 -14.31 -8.66
N LEU A 487 -18.32 -14.24 -7.74
CA LEU A 487 -18.12 -15.28 -6.73
C LEU A 487 -19.10 -15.07 -5.57
N GLN A 488 -20.32 -15.59 -5.68
CA GLN A 488 -21.31 -15.42 -4.62
C GLN A 488 -20.91 -16.16 -3.34
N GLY A 489 -20.41 -17.38 -3.45
CA GLY A 489 -19.79 -18.12 -2.35
C GLY A 489 -20.59 -18.16 -1.04
N ARG A 490 -19.88 -18.12 0.08
CA ARG A 490 -20.43 -18.09 1.46
C ARG A 490 -21.22 -16.83 1.78
N MET A 491 -20.98 -15.76 1.04
CA MET A 491 -21.65 -14.46 1.21
C MET A 491 -22.57 -14.16 0.03
N LYS A 492 -23.44 -15.11 -0.33
CA LYS A 492 -24.35 -15.02 -1.49
C LYS A 492 -25.38 -13.89 -1.38
N ASP A 493 -25.76 -13.53 -0.15
CA ASP A 493 -26.79 -12.54 0.15
C ASP A 493 -26.20 -11.14 0.38
N ARG A 494 -24.88 -10.96 0.16
CA ARG A 494 -24.25 -9.64 0.25
C ARG A 494 -24.81 -8.71 -0.84
N PRO A 495 -24.83 -7.39 -0.62
CA PRO A 495 -25.30 -6.44 -1.61
C PRO A 495 -24.57 -6.58 -2.96
N ILE A 496 -25.20 -6.16 -4.06
CA ILE A 496 -24.49 -6.07 -5.33
C ILE A 496 -23.64 -4.79 -5.30
N TRP A 497 -22.34 -4.91 -5.49
CA TRP A 497 -21.44 -3.78 -5.64
C TRP A 497 -21.49 -3.27 -7.08
N LYS A 498 -22.23 -2.18 -7.30
CA LYS A 498 -22.31 -1.53 -8.61
C LYS A 498 -21.08 -0.63 -8.83
N PRO A 499 -20.63 -0.46 -10.09
CA PRO A 499 -19.51 0.42 -10.38
C PRO A 499 -19.83 1.88 -10.04
N TYR A 500 -18.82 2.61 -9.60
CA TYR A 500 -18.84 4.06 -9.45
C TYR A 500 -18.86 4.72 -10.83
N THR A 501 -19.68 5.76 -10.98
CA THR A 501 -19.61 6.68 -12.14
C THR A 501 -19.80 8.11 -11.66
N PRO A 502 -19.31 9.14 -12.40
CA PRO A 502 -19.57 10.54 -12.04
C PRO A 502 -21.07 10.88 -11.95
N ALA A 503 -21.91 10.25 -12.78
CA ALA A 503 -23.36 10.47 -12.79
C ALA A 503 -24.09 9.73 -11.65
N GLN A 504 -23.49 8.66 -11.13
CA GLN A 504 -24.01 7.86 -10.03
C GLN A 504 -22.84 7.46 -9.12
N PRO A 505 -22.38 8.37 -8.24
CA PRO A 505 -21.19 8.16 -7.42
C PRO A 505 -21.49 7.21 -6.27
N LEU A 506 -21.55 5.91 -6.56
CA LEU A 506 -21.88 4.88 -5.56
C LEU A 506 -20.62 4.41 -4.81
N THR A 507 -20.78 4.22 -3.51
CA THR A 507 -19.75 3.69 -2.60
C THR A 507 -20.30 2.51 -1.82
N MET A 508 -19.50 1.44 -1.72
CA MET A 508 -19.76 0.34 -0.79
C MET A 508 -19.22 0.71 0.59
N ILE A 509 -20.09 0.97 1.56
CA ILE A 509 -19.67 1.13 2.95
C ILE A 509 -19.53 -0.27 3.56
N LEU A 510 -18.35 -0.57 4.10
CA LEU A 510 -18.04 -1.83 4.77
C LEU A 510 -18.00 -1.60 6.28
N GLY A 511 -18.90 -2.27 7.00
CA GLY A 511 -19.02 -2.15 8.46
C GLY A 511 -19.68 -0.86 8.94
N ASN A 512 -20.64 -0.31 8.18
CA ASN A 512 -21.32 0.95 8.50
C ASN A 512 -21.86 0.94 9.94
N GLY A 513 -21.41 1.89 10.76
CA GLY A 513 -21.84 2.02 12.15
C GLY A 513 -21.37 0.89 13.07
N ASN A 514 -20.44 0.02 12.64
CA ASN A 514 -19.91 -1.01 13.52
C ASN A 514 -18.96 -0.37 14.54
N ARG A 515 -19.38 -0.39 15.80
CA ARG A 515 -18.66 0.14 16.96
C ARG A 515 -18.49 -0.94 18.04
N GLU A 516 -18.69 -2.22 17.71
CA GLU A 516 -18.76 -3.30 18.71
C GLU A 516 -17.45 -3.46 19.50
N LEU A 517 -16.30 -3.31 18.84
CA LEU A 517 -14.98 -3.47 19.46
C LEU A 517 -14.65 -2.34 20.46
N ILE A 518 -15.42 -1.26 20.45
CA ILE A 518 -15.30 -0.14 21.39
C ILE A 518 -16.52 -0.04 22.33
N GLY A 519 -17.34 -1.08 22.42
CA GLY A 519 -18.49 -1.17 23.33
C GLY A 519 -19.79 -0.57 22.77
N GLY A 520 -19.83 -0.21 21.49
CA GLY A 520 -21.02 0.25 20.79
C GLY A 520 -21.80 -0.86 20.08
N PRO A 521 -22.75 -0.53 19.18
CA PRO A 521 -23.56 -1.51 18.47
C PRO A 521 -22.77 -2.25 17.38
N VAL A 522 -23.29 -3.42 17.01
CA VAL A 522 -22.94 -4.10 15.76
C VAL A 522 -23.54 -3.30 14.60
N GLY A 523 -22.73 -3.05 13.57
CA GLY A 523 -23.13 -2.30 12.38
C GLY A 523 -23.56 -3.18 11.22
N THR A 524 -23.86 -2.55 10.09
CA THR A 524 -24.20 -3.26 8.84
C THR A 524 -22.90 -3.74 8.16
N PRO A 525 -22.75 -5.04 7.84
CA PRO A 525 -21.52 -5.57 7.25
C PRO A 525 -21.13 -4.92 5.92
N ALA A 526 -22.12 -4.67 5.06
CA ALA A 526 -21.94 -3.99 3.79
C ALA A 526 -23.23 -3.30 3.33
N GLU A 527 -23.10 -2.11 2.77
CA GLU A 527 -24.22 -1.33 2.24
C GLU A 527 -23.74 -0.49 1.04
N LEU A 528 -24.47 -0.56 -0.08
CA LEU A 528 -24.18 0.29 -1.24
C LEU A 528 -25.05 1.55 -1.16
N THR A 529 -24.43 2.73 -1.12
CA THR A 529 -25.10 4.03 -1.04
C THR A 529 -24.51 5.02 -2.03
N GLU A 530 -25.18 6.15 -2.25
CA GLU A 530 -24.57 7.32 -2.86
C GLU A 530 -23.50 7.90 -1.92
N ASP A 531 -22.35 8.27 -2.50
CA ASP A 531 -21.20 8.80 -1.80
C ASP A 531 -21.38 10.28 -1.47
N THR A 532 -22.13 10.59 -0.41
CA THR A 532 -22.41 11.98 0.00
C THR A 532 -21.48 12.51 1.10
N TRP A 533 -20.59 11.66 1.62
CA TRP A 533 -19.76 12.00 2.78
C TRP A 533 -18.64 12.98 2.41
N ALA A 534 -18.43 14.08 3.16
CA ALA A 534 -17.30 14.99 2.97
C ALA A 534 -17.03 15.49 1.52
N ILE A 535 -18.07 15.64 0.69
CA ILE A 535 -17.94 16.08 -0.71
C ILE A 535 -17.28 17.46 -0.79
N GLU A 536 -17.75 18.43 0.00
CA GLU A 536 -17.28 19.82 -0.04
C GLU A 536 -15.79 19.92 0.31
N GLN A 537 -15.37 19.20 1.35
CA GLN A 537 -13.95 19.11 1.74
C GLN A 537 -13.11 18.46 0.63
N CYS A 538 -13.59 17.38 0.03
CA CYS A 538 -12.85 16.71 -1.05
C CYS A 538 -12.76 17.59 -2.30
N GLN A 539 -13.82 18.33 -2.64
CA GLN A 539 -13.81 19.28 -3.75
C GLN A 539 -12.80 20.40 -3.53
N PHE A 540 -12.74 20.97 -2.32
CA PHE A 540 -11.73 21.96 -1.95
C PHE A 540 -10.31 21.47 -2.26
N TRP A 541 -9.97 20.26 -1.82
CA TRP A 541 -8.66 19.66 -2.06
C TRP A 541 -8.40 19.35 -3.53
N TRP A 542 -9.42 18.90 -4.25
CA TRP A 542 -9.32 18.62 -5.68
C TRP A 542 -8.93 19.88 -6.46
N ASP A 543 -9.62 20.99 -6.21
CA ASP A 543 -9.37 22.25 -6.93
C ASP A 543 -7.95 22.81 -6.69
N ARG A 544 -7.23 22.26 -5.71
CA ARG A 544 -5.91 22.71 -5.26
C ARG A 544 -4.84 21.64 -5.39
N VAL A 545 -5.07 20.56 -6.15
CA VAL A 545 -4.05 19.51 -6.31
C VAL A 545 -2.73 20.09 -6.85
N ASP A 546 -2.78 21.00 -7.81
CA ASP A 546 -1.56 21.59 -8.39
C ASP A 546 -0.76 22.43 -7.40
N ILE A 547 -1.40 23.06 -6.40
CA ILE A 547 -0.70 23.89 -5.40
C ILE A 547 -0.23 23.02 -4.23
N THR A 548 -1.02 22.01 -3.86
CA THR A 548 -0.80 21.24 -2.63
C THR A 548 0.06 20.00 -2.82
N ARG A 549 0.39 19.64 -4.07
CA ARG A 549 1.23 18.48 -4.42
C ARG A 549 2.59 18.83 -5.02
N LEU A 550 2.86 20.12 -5.26
CA LEU A 550 4.14 20.63 -5.77
C LEU A 550 5.11 21.00 -4.67
#